data_AF-A0A922SH41-F1
#
_entry.id   AF-A0A922SH41-F1
#
_cell.length_a   1.000
_cell.length_b   1.000
_cell.length_c   1.000
_cell.angle_alpha   90.00
_cell.angle_beta   90.00
_cell.angle_gamma   90.00
#
_symmetry.space_group_name_H-M   'P 1'
#
loop_
_entity.id
_entity.type
_entity.pdbx_description
1 polymer ?
#
loop_
_entity_poly.entity_id
_entity_poly.type
_entity_poly.pdbx_seq_one_letter_code
_entity_poly.pdbx_strand_id
1 'polypeptide(L)'
;MSEGSAMPLPALGHRRICFPCGNSILRAPRTYPVRHDRQERNILMRLVPPHLVSRMERVCAACWRSATREVQRQQQHDSNRPTVAHAVSIDDFNIPAPPPLPSSRPVAVQLAAPKITSSLYRRAANTSGHCIFVNCFENERLLVPCAIKDLLLYHYKFYVPSGARICRHHLDHGSWNELTSQLRDFTGIQFDNIMTMMQRAANNRFDFSNIRMMPPYLCHYWLGFNADQFYDLLNSIPNLAEQVPNASIALCIYLVKVRTGDSNERLATLFINLEPL
;
A
#
# COMPACT_ATOMS: atom_id res chain seq x y z
N MET A 1 29.66 -21.77 19.93
CA MET A 1 28.48 -20.97 20.29
C MET A 1 28.55 -19.70 19.47
N SER A 2 27.68 -19.54 18.48
CA SER A 2 27.59 -18.31 17.68
C SER A 2 26.11 -17.99 17.49
N GLU A 3 25.63 -17.04 18.27
CA GLU A 3 24.29 -16.47 18.15
C GLU A 3 24.27 -15.59 16.89
N GLY A 4 23.68 -16.12 15.82
CA GLY A 4 23.35 -15.32 14.64
C GLY A 4 22.18 -14.40 14.97
N SER A 5 22.45 -13.10 14.98
CA SER A 5 21.46 -12.01 15.04
C SER A 5 20.38 -12.22 13.97
N ALA A 6 19.29 -12.88 14.36
CA ALA A 6 18.09 -13.01 13.54
C ALA A 6 17.33 -11.69 13.60
N MET A 7 17.45 -10.89 12.54
CA MET A 7 16.65 -9.69 12.32
C MET A 7 15.17 -10.01 12.60
N PRO A 8 14.47 -9.23 13.45
CA PRO A 8 13.10 -9.53 13.83
C PRO A 8 12.22 -9.60 12.58
N LEU A 9 11.48 -10.71 12.47
CA LEU A 9 10.50 -10.90 11.41
C LEU A 9 9.52 -9.72 11.44
N PRO A 10 9.22 -9.06 10.30
CA PRO A 10 8.14 -8.10 10.24
C PRO A 10 6.86 -8.83 10.68
N ALA A 11 6.24 -8.33 11.75
CA ALA A 11 4.98 -8.82 12.27
C ALA A 11 3.82 -8.38 11.37
N LEU A 12 3.91 -8.73 10.08
CA LEU A 12 2.78 -8.72 9.17
C LEU A 12 2.00 -10.00 9.50
N GLY A 13 0.84 -9.89 10.14
CA GLY A 13 0.08 -10.96 10.80
C GLY A 13 -0.33 -12.20 9.97
N HIS A 14 0.27 -12.43 8.80
CA HIS A 14 0.13 -13.65 8.02
C HIS A 14 1.46 -14.08 7.38
N ARG A 15 1.78 -15.38 7.46
CA ARG A 15 2.99 -15.98 6.83
C ARG A 15 2.96 -15.94 5.29
N ARG A 16 1.80 -15.73 4.66
CA ARG A 16 1.60 -15.75 3.20
C ARG A 16 0.94 -14.47 2.71
N ILE A 17 1.77 -13.47 2.41
CA ILE A 17 1.36 -12.16 1.86
C ILE A 17 2.01 -11.91 0.50
N CYS A 18 1.35 -11.13 -0.35
CA CYS A 18 1.95 -10.58 -1.54
C CYS A 18 2.76 -9.33 -1.15
N PHE A 19 4.09 -9.44 -1.08
CA PHE A 19 4.95 -8.32 -0.67
C PHE A 19 4.74 -7.03 -1.48
N PRO A 20 4.51 -7.04 -2.80
CA PRO A 20 4.24 -5.82 -3.56
C PRO A 20 2.97 -5.06 -3.17
N CYS A 21 1.91 -5.74 -2.71
CA CYS A 21 0.62 -5.09 -2.42
C CYS A 21 0.12 -5.24 -0.98
N GLY A 22 0.78 -6.05 -0.15
CA GLY A 22 0.41 -6.30 1.24
C GLY A 22 -0.83 -7.18 1.44
N ASN A 23 -1.51 -7.60 0.37
CA ASN A 23 -2.69 -8.46 0.50
C ASN A 23 -2.30 -9.90 0.88
N SER A 24 -3.12 -10.53 1.71
CA SER A 24 -3.02 -11.96 1.99
C SER A 24 -3.18 -12.78 0.71
N ILE A 25 -2.32 -13.77 0.53
CA ILE A 25 -2.42 -14.74 -0.58
C ILE A 25 -2.82 -16.13 -0.10
N LEU A 26 -3.19 -16.27 1.17
CA LEU A 26 -3.58 -17.55 1.78
C LEU A 26 -4.80 -18.18 1.10
N ARG A 27 -5.80 -17.36 0.74
CA ARG A 27 -7.05 -17.77 0.08
C ARG A 27 -7.18 -17.22 -1.34
N ALA A 28 -6.08 -16.72 -1.92
CA ALA A 28 -6.14 -16.14 -3.26
C ALA A 28 -6.34 -17.26 -4.29
N PRO A 29 -7.34 -17.15 -5.18
CA PRO A 29 -7.67 -18.22 -6.14
C PRO A 29 -6.52 -18.52 -7.11
N ARG A 30 -5.66 -17.52 -7.39
CA ARG A 30 -4.43 -17.69 -8.15
C ARG A 30 -3.28 -16.90 -7.55
N THR A 31 -2.14 -17.55 -7.43
CA THR A 31 -0.87 -16.96 -7.01
C THR A 31 0.23 -17.42 -7.95
N TYR A 32 1.23 -16.57 -8.15
CA TYR A 32 2.31 -16.82 -9.10
C TYR A 32 3.65 -16.88 -8.38
N PRO A 33 4.50 -17.88 -8.66
CA PRO A 33 5.83 -17.96 -8.09
C PRO A 33 6.74 -16.90 -8.72
N VAL A 34 7.53 -16.20 -7.89
CA VAL A 34 8.50 -15.20 -8.33
C VAL A 34 9.87 -15.87 -8.43
N ARG A 35 10.10 -16.55 -9.56
CA ARG A 35 11.37 -17.22 -9.84
C ARG A 35 12.43 -16.22 -10.34
N HIS A 36 13.70 -16.56 -10.16
CA HIS A 36 14.85 -15.71 -10.51
C HIS A 36 15.03 -15.48 -12.02
N ASP A 37 14.57 -16.42 -12.83
CA ASP A 37 14.65 -16.46 -14.30
C ASP A 37 13.60 -15.59 -15.00
N ARG A 38 12.62 -15.06 -14.27
CA ARG A 38 11.50 -14.28 -14.83
C ARG A 38 11.80 -12.78 -14.82
N GLN A 39 11.66 -12.12 -15.98
CA GLN A 39 11.83 -10.67 -16.10
C GLN A 39 10.86 -9.88 -15.20
N GLU A 40 9.67 -10.45 -14.92
CA GLU A 40 8.68 -9.88 -14.01
C GLU A 40 9.25 -9.68 -12.60
N ARG A 41 10.20 -10.51 -12.16
CA ARG A 41 10.84 -10.38 -10.85
C ARG A 41 11.52 -9.03 -10.71
N ASN A 42 12.19 -8.54 -11.75
CA ASN A 42 12.88 -7.24 -11.70
C ASN A 42 11.90 -6.08 -11.49
N ILE A 43 10.70 -6.18 -12.08
CA ILE A 43 9.61 -5.22 -11.85
C ILE A 43 9.10 -5.33 -10.41
N LEU A 44 8.85 -6.55 -9.93
CA LEU A 44 8.32 -6.80 -8.59
C LEU A 44 9.31 -6.40 -7.48
N MET A 45 10.61 -6.58 -7.68
CA MET A 45 11.66 -6.17 -6.75
C MET A 45 11.64 -4.66 -6.49
N ARG A 46 11.36 -3.84 -7.50
CA ARG A 46 11.22 -2.38 -7.33
C ARG A 46 10.05 -2.00 -6.42
N LEU A 47 9.08 -2.90 -6.26
CA LEU A 47 7.87 -2.69 -5.46
C LEU A 47 8.01 -3.20 -4.03
N VAL A 48 9.11 -3.88 -3.69
CA VAL A 48 9.32 -4.56 -2.40
C VAL A 48 10.58 -4.01 -1.71
N PRO A 49 10.56 -3.76 -0.39
CA PRO A 49 11.76 -3.36 0.34
C PRO A 49 12.92 -4.36 0.13
N PRO A 50 14.18 -3.90 -0.07
CA PRO A 50 15.30 -4.77 -0.41
C PRO A 50 15.49 -5.97 0.53
N HIS A 51 15.29 -5.77 1.83
CA HIS A 51 15.40 -6.81 2.85
C HIS A 51 14.27 -7.85 2.82
N LEU A 52 13.17 -7.61 2.09
CA LEU A 52 12.05 -8.53 1.92
C LEU A 52 12.03 -9.22 0.56
N VAL A 53 12.89 -8.79 -0.38
CA VAL A 53 12.95 -9.35 -1.73
C VAL A 53 13.30 -10.84 -1.70
N SER A 54 14.24 -11.24 -0.83
CA SER A 54 14.63 -12.65 -0.66
C SER A 54 13.48 -13.53 -0.17
N ARG A 55 12.46 -12.93 0.46
CA ARG A 55 11.30 -13.62 1.03
C ARG A 55 10.09 -13.62 0.09
N MET A 56 10.16 -12.88 -1.02
CA MET A 56 9.09 -12.81 -2.00
C MET A 56 9.11 -14.06 -2.91
N GLU A 57 8.56 -15.17 -2.39
CA GLU A 57 8.44 -16.41 -3.16
C GLU A 57 7.24 -16.40 -4.11
N ARG A 58 6.15 -15.74 -3.70
CA ARG A 58 4.88 -15.71 -4.44
C ARG A 58 4.22 -14.33 -4.39
N VAL A 59 3.50 -14.01 -5.44
CA VAL A 59 2.68 -12.79 -5.55
C VAL A 59 1.25 -13.11 -5.96
N CYS A 60 0.34 -12.19 -5.66
CA CYS A 60 -1.05 -12.31 -6.09
C CYS A 60 -1.18 -12.15 -7.62
N ALA A 61 -2.28 -12.67 -8.17
CA ALA A 61 -2.55 -12.59 -9.61
C ALA A 61 -2.60 -11.15 -10.16
N ALA A 62 -3.00 -10.17 -9.35
CA ALA A 62 -3.03 -8.77 -9.78
C ALA A 62 -1.60 -8.20 -9.95
N CYS A 63 -0.73 -8.41 -8.96
CA CYS A 63 0.67 -7.98 -9.02
C CYS A 63 1.43 -8.69 -10.14
N TRP A 64 1.18 -9.98 -10.36
CA TRP A 64 1.77 -10.71 -11.46
C TRP A 64 1.38 -10.13 -12.83
N ARG A 65 0.07 -9.96 -13.09
CA ARG A 65 -0.41 -9.35 -14.35
C ARG A 65 0.10 -7.93 -14.53
N SER A 66 0.24 -7.17 -13.45
CA SER A 66 0.82 -5.82 -13.52
C SER A 66 2.29 -5.88 -13.96
N ALA A 67 3.08 -6.80 -13.40
CA ALA A 67 4.48 -6.97 -13.78
C ALA A 67 4.64 -7.47 -15.22
N THR A 68 3.85 -8.44 -15.66
CA THR A 68 3.87 -8.93 -17.04
C THR A 68 3.57 -7.83 -18.05
N ARG A 69 2.56 -6.98 -17.78
CA ARG A 69 2.26 -5.83 -18.64
C ARG A 69 3.41 -4.83 -18.73
N GLU A 70 4.13 -4.62 -17.63
CA GLU A 70 5.29 -3.73 -17.60
C GLU A 70 6.48 -4.30 -18.38
N VAL A 71 6.73 -5.61 -18.26
CA VAL A 71 7.75 -6.31 -19.07
C VAL A 71 7.43 -6.16 -20.57
N GLN A 72 6.17 -6.38 -20.96
CA GLN A 72 5.74 -6.21 -22.36
C GLN A 72 5.95 -4.78 -22.85
N ARG A 73 5.64 -3.77 -22.03
CA ARG A 73 5.91 -2.36 -22.37
C ARG A 73 7.40 -2.09 -22.56
N GLN A 74 8.25 -2.62 -21.69
CA GLN A 74 9.70 -2.44 -21.79
C GLN A 74 10.26 -3.11 -23.04
N GLN A 75 9.82 -4.33 -23.35
CA GLN A 75 10.22 -5.02 -24.57
C GLN A 75 9.79 -4.26 -25.84
N GLN A 76 8.57 -3.70 -25.87
CA GLN A 76 8.14 -2.86 -26.99
C GLN A 76 8.98 -1.59 -27.13
N HIS A 77 9.41 -1.00 -26.01
CA HIS A 77 10.27 0.18 -26.02
C HIS A 77 11.71 -0.13 -26.45
N ASP A 78 12.26 -1.27 -26.02
CA ASP A 78 13.61 -1.72 -26.38
C ASP A 78 13.69 -2.15 -27.85
N SER A 79 12.64 -2.80 -28.39
CA SER A 79 12.55 -3.10 -29.83
C SER A 79 12.54 -1.85 -30.72
N ASN A 80 12.14 -0.70 -30.17
CA ASN A 80 12.15 0.58 -30.87
C ASN A 80 13.47 1.37 -30.67
N ARG A 81 14.45 0.82 -29.93
CA ARG A 81 15.74 1.46 -29.67
C ARG A 81 16.72 1.15 -30.81
N PRO A 82 17.29 2.15 -31.52
CA PRO A 82 18.28 1.90 -32.55
C PRO A 82 19.53 1.23 -31.93
N THR A 83 19.91 0.06 -32.43
CA THR A 83 21.12 -0.65 -32.00
C THR A 83 22.34 0.07 -32.56
N VAL A 84 23.08 0.81 -31.72
CA VAL A 84 24.40 1.32 -32.11
C VAL A 84 25.40 0.18 -31.90
N ALA A 85 25.68 -0.58 -32.96
CA ALA A 85 26.75 -1.57 -32.96
C ALA A 85 28.11 -0.85 -32.94
N HIS A 86 28.90 -1.10 -31.91
CA HIS A 86 30.32 -0.76 -31.88
C HIS A 86 31.08 -1.71 -32.80
N ALA A 87 31.58 -1.20 -33.92
CA ALA A 87 32.77 -1.73 -34.58
C ALA A 87 33.87 -0.68 -34.37
N VAL A 88 34.85 -1.00 -33.54
CA VAL A 88 36.10 -0.24 -33.47
C VAL A 88 37.00 -0.83 -34.54
N SER A 89 37.22 -0.07 -35.61
CA SER A 89 38.42 -0.14 -36.43
C SER A 89 38.98 1.27 -36.48
N ILE A 90 40.20 1.42 -35.97
CA ILE A 90 41.02 2.62 -36.12
C ILE A 90 41.47 2.65 -37.58
N ASP A 91 41.03 3.66 -38.35
CA ASP A 91 41.89 4.47 -39.21
C ASP A 91 41.05 5.52 -39.99
N ASP A 92 41.61 6.73 -40.06
CA ASP A 92 41.25 7.90 -40.88
C ASP A 92 39.83 8.49 -40.79
N PHE A 93 39.70 9.56 -39.98
CA PHE A 93 38.62 10.54 -40.12
C PHE A 93 39.14 11.88 -40.65
N ASN A 94 39.20 11.97 -41.98
CA ASN A 94 38.90 13.21 -42.67
C ASN A 94 37.38 13.46 -42.47
N ILE A 95 36.97 14.54 -41.81
CA ILE A 95 35.56 14.81 -41.48
C ILE A 95 34.91 15.57 -42.64
N PRO A 96 34.01 14.99 -43.45
CA PRO A 96 33.12 15.78 -44.30
C PRO A 96 31.99 16.31 -43.43
N ALA A 97 31.61 17.58 -43.62
CA ALA A 97 30.51 18.20 -42.90
C ALA A 97 29.23 17.32 -42.99
N PRO A 98 28.49 17.15 -41.88
CA PRO A 98 27.32 16.29 -41.88
C PRO A 98 26.26 16.84 -42.85
N PRO A 99 25.58 15.98 -43.63
CA PRO A 99 24.47 16.41 -44.47
C PRO A 99 23.37 17.04 -43.60
N PRO A 100 22.63 18.03 -44.15
CA PRO A 100 21.56 18.72 -43.41
C PRO A 100 20.57 17.68 -42.88
N LEU A 101 20.29 17.77 -41.57
CA LEU A 101 19.36 16.90 -40.87
C LEU A 101 18.00 16.91 -41.60
N PRO A 102 17.44 15.74 -41.97
CA PRO A 102 16.07 15.67 -42.45
C PRO A 102 15.13 16.18 -41.35
N SER A 103 14.19 17.03 -41.75
CA SER A 103 13.22 17.70 -40.89
C SER A 103 12.61 16.75 -39.86
N SER A 104 12.62 17.21 -38.60
CA SER A 104 11.85 16.73 -37.46
C SER A 104 10.85 15.61 -37.78
N ARG A 105 11.23 14.37 -37.48
CA ARG A 105 10.27 13.30 -37.22
C ARG A 105 9.19 13.85 -36.27
N PRO A 106 7.90 13.60 -36.50
CA PRO A 106 6.89 13.99 -35.53
C PRO A 106 7.26 13.32 -34.22
N VAL A 107 7.52 14.15 -33.21
CA VAL A 107 7.66 13.75 -31.82
C VAL A 107 6.46 12.84 -31.58
N ALA A 108 6.72 11.54 -31.34
CA ALA A 108 5.68 10.67 -30.84
C ALA A 108 5.27 11.29 -29.51
N VAL A 109 4.19 12.07 -29.55
CA VAL A 109 3.54 12.62 -28.38
C VAL A 109 3.25 11.39 -27.55
N GLN A 110 4.03 11.17 -26.49
CA GLN A 110 3.65 10.26 -25.44
C GLN A 110 2.30 10.79 -24.98
N LEU A 111 1.21 10.20 -25.46
CA LEU A 111 -0.13 10.55 -25.02
C LEU A 111 -0.12 10.26 -23.53
N ALA A 112 0.10 11.32 -22.74
CA ALA A 112 0.00 11.27 -21.30
C ALA A 112 -1.39 10.69 -21.02
N ALA A 113 -1.42 9.56 -20.33
CA ALA A 113 -2.69 8.91 -19.99
C ALA A 113 -3.64 9.99 -19.42
N PRO A 114 -4.89 10.06 -19.90
CA PRO A 114 -5.80 11.14 -19.54
C PRO A 114 -5.88 11.25 -18.01
N LYS A 115 -5.56 12.45 -17.52
CA LYS A 115 -5.56 12.76 -16.10
C LYS A 115 -6.89 13.37 -15.73
N ILE A 116 -7.52 12.83 -14.69
CA ILE A 116 -8.77 13.30 -14.12
C ILE A 116 -8.40 14.11 -12.88
N THR A 117 -8.78 15.38 -12.83
CA THR A 117 -8.52 16.24 -11.68
C THR A 117 -9.70 16.19 -10.71
N SER A 118 -9.45 15.88 -9.43
CA SER A 118 -10.48 15.89 -8.38
C SER A 118 -10.46 17.19 -7.59
N SER A 119 -11.64 17.78 -7.36
CA SER A 119 -11.83 18.90 -6.44
C SER A 119 -11.89 18.45 -4.97
N LEU A 120 -12.22 17.18 -4.72
CA LEU A 120 -12.46 16.64 -3.38
C LEU A 120 -11.33 15.76 -2.85
N TYR A 121 -10.77 14.92 -3.71
CA TYR A 121 -9.74 13.95 -3.32
C TYR A 121 -8.34 14.46 -3.63
N ARG A 122 -7.42 14.20 -2.69
CA ARG A 122 -5.98 14.42 -2.86
C ARG A 122 -5.27 13.07 -2.89
N ARG A 123 -4.03 13.02 -3.37
CA ARG A 123 -3.23 11.79 -3.36
C ARG A 123 -1.80 12.00 -2.94
N ALA A 124 -1.18 10.94 -2.42
CA ALA A 124 0.27 10.88 -2.29
C ALA A 124 0.94 10.71 -3.67
N ALA A 125 2.21 11.11 -3.73
CA ALA A 125 3.08 10.78 -4.85
C ALA A 125 3.26 9.26 -4.94
N ASN A 126 3.28 8.72 -6.16
CA ASN A 126 3.53 7.30 -6.37
C ASN A 126 5.04 7.04 -6.45
N THR A 127 5.74 7.25 -5.34
CA THR A 127 7.19 7.09 -5.23
C THR A 127 7.54 6.16 -4.08
N SER A 128 8.52 5.29 -4.33
CA SER A 128 9.13 4.44 -3.31
C SER A 128 10.30 5.13 -2.58
N GLY A 129 10.73 6.30 -3.05
CA GLY A 129 11.93 6.98 -2.58
C GLY A 129 11.77 7.73 -1.25
N HIS A 130 10.54 8.13 -0.90
CA HIS A 130 10.27 8.99 0.25
C HIS A 130 9.02 8.55 1.02
N CYS A 131 8.93 8.93 2.29
CA CYS A 131 7.73 8.78 3.10
C CYS A 131 6.56 9.60 2.50
N ILE A 132 5.31 9.19 2.75
CA ILE A 132 4.11 9.95 2.37
C ILE A 132 4.01 11.30 3.08
N PHE A 133 4.68 11.45 4.22
CA PHE A 133 4.84 12.72 4.91
C PHE A 133 5.91 13.55 4.20
N VAL A 134 5.52 14.75 3.78
CA VAL A 134 6.42 15.71 3.13
C VAL A 134 7.52 16.10 4.12
N ASN A 135 8.75 16.28 3.63
CA ASN A 135 9.93 16.64 4.44
C ASN A 135 10.33 15.60 5.51
N CYS A 136 9.91 14.35 5.37
CA CYS A 136 10.40 13.27 6.22
C CYS A 136 11.78 12.78 5.73
N PHE A 137 12.77 12.83 6.62
CA PHE A 137 14.16 12.43 6.36
C PHE A 137 14.52 11.04 6.87
N GLU A 138 13.58 10.33 7.51
CA GLU A 138 13.80 8.95 7.93
C GLU A 138 14.21 8.09 6.75
N ASN A 139 15.04 7.06 6.96
CA ASN A 139 15.49 6.17 5.89
C ASN A 139 14.54 4.99 5.65
N GLU A 140 13.67 4.69 6.61
CA GLU A 140 12.73 3.58 6.48
C GLU A 140 11.67 3.83 5.42
N ARG A 141 11.41 2.80 4.61
CA ARG A 141 10.47 2.84 3.49
C ARG A 141 9.55 1.62 3.52
N LEU A 142 8.69 1.56 4.53
CA LEU A 142 7.67 0.52 4.65
C LEU A 142 6.54 0.79 3.67
N LEU A 143 5.89 -0.27 3.19
CA LEU A 143 4.65 -0.12 2.44
C LEU A 143 3.55 0.39 3.37
N VAL A 144 2.76 1.34 2.89
CA VAL A 144 1.58 1.80 3.64
C VAL A 144 0.58 0.62 3.73
N PRO A 145 0.20 0.17 4.94
CA PRO A 145 -0.73 -0.94 5.11
C PRO A 145 -2.09 -0.66 4.46
N CYS A 146 -2.75 -1.69 3.91
CA CYS A 146 -4.05 -1.53 3.24
C CYS A 146 -5.11 -0.88 4.14
N ALA A 147 -5.16 -1.24 5.42
CA ALA A 147 -6.09 -0.64 6.38
C ALA A 147 -5.88 0.87 6.53
N ILE A 148 -4.63 1.33 6.53
CA ILE A 148 -4.30 2.76 6.59
C ILE A 148 -4.67 3.45 5.27
N LYS A 149 -4.47 2.81 4.12
CA LYS A 149 -4.90 3.35 2.82
C LYS A 149 -6.42 3.56 2.78
N ASP A 150 -7.19 2.61 3.30
CA ASP A 150 -8.65 2.69 3.37
C ASP A 150 -9.09 3.80 4.32
N LEU A 151 -8.48 3.88 5.51
CA LEU A 151 -8.72 4.94 6.50
C LEU A 151 -8.48 6.34 5.88
N LEU A 152 -7.32 6.52 5.24
CA LEU A 152 -6.94 7.78 4.61
C LEU A 152 -7.88 8.17 3.47
N LEU A 153 -8.30 7.20 2.66
CA LEU A 153 -9.23 7.47 1.57
C LEU A 153 -10.62 7.86 2.10
N TYR A 154 -11.14 7.11 3.06
CA TYR A 154 -12.51 7.27 3.56
C TYR A 154 -12.66 8.52 4.44
N HIS A 155 -11.76 8.73 5.41
CA HIS A 155 -11.88 9.82 6.38
C HIS A 155 -11.19 11.11 5.93
N TYR A 156 -10.07 11.01 5.21
CA TYR A 156 -9.25 12.17 4.86
C TYR A 156 -9.34 12.55 3.37
N LYS A 157 -10.16 11.82 2.60
CA LYS A 157 -10.27 11.96 1.13
C LYS A 157 -8.89 11.91 0.47
N PHE A 158 -8.00 11.09 1.01
CA PHE A 158 -6.59 11.03 0.65
C PHE A 158 -6.22 9.65 0.10
N TYR A 159 -6.01 9.59 -1.21
CA TYR A 159 -5.64 8.35 -1.89
C TYR A 159 -4.14 8.08 -1.79
N VAL A 160 -3.79 6.87 -1.33
CA VAL A 160 -2.40 6.41 -1.24
C VAL A 160 -2.13 5.36 -2.32
N PRO A 161 -1.30 5.67 -3.33
CA PRO A 161 -0.97 4.73 -4.39
C PRO A 161 -0.10 3.56 -3.86
N SER A 162 -0.02 2.48 -4.62
CA SER A 162 0.70 1.26 -4.23
C SER A 162 2.20 1.46 -4.01
N GLY A 163 2.84 2.37 -4.76
CA GLY A 163 4.26 2.67 -4.65
C GLY A 163 4.62 3.56 -3.45
N ALA A 164 3.64 4.18 -2.79
CA ALA A 164 3.88 5.06 -1.65
C ALA A 164 4.49 4.30 -0.46
N ARG A 165 5.30 5.00 0.34
CA ARG A 165 6.02 4.46 1.50
C ARG A 165 5.78 5.27 2.76
N ILE A 166 5.93 4.67 3.91
CA ILE A 166 5.86 5.32 5.22
C ILE A 166 7.01 4.81 6.10
N CYS A 167 7.59 5.66 6.95
CA CYS A 167 8.55 5.20 7.97
C CYS A 167 7.79 4.68 9.20
N ARG A 168 8.43 3.88 10.06
CA ARG A 168 7.77 3.36 11.26
C ARG A 168 7.34 4.47 12.22
N HIS A 169 8.16 5.51 12.39
CA HIS A 169 7.79 6.67 13.22
C HIS A 169 6.44 7.28 12.82
N HIS A 170 6.24 7.57 11.53
CA HIS A 170 4.98 8.13 11.05
C HIS A 170 3.84 7.11 10.99
N LEU A 171 4.15 5.82 10.95
CA LEU A 171 3.14 4.79 11.05
C LEU A 171 2.58 4.70 12.48
N ASP A 172 3.45 4.82 13.49
CA ASP A 172 3.11 4.62 14.90
C ASP A 172 2.64 5.94 15.57
N HIS A 173 3.17 7.09 15.15
CA HIS A 173 2.94 8.39 15.80
C HIS A 173 2.46 9.49 14.86
N GLY A 174 2.29 9.21 13.57
CA GLY A 174 1.97 10.24 12.58
C GLY A 174 0.54 10.78 12.72
N SER A 175 0.40 12.10 12.66
CA SER A 175 -0.89 12.77 12.52
C SER A 175 -1.31 12.82 11.06
N TRP A 176 -2.33 12.06 10.67
CA TRP A 176 -2.81 12.00 9.27
C TRP A 176 -3.34 13.34 8.73
N ASN A 177 -3.72 14.26 9.62
CA ASN A 177 -4.12 15.63 9.27
C ASN A 177 -2.97 16.43 8.63
N GLU A 178 -1.72 16.09 8.95
CA GLU A 178 -0.51 16.76 8.45
C GLU A 178 -0.11 16.30 7.05
N LEU A 179 -0.89 15.41 6.41
CA LEU A 179 -0.67 15.05 5.02
C LEU A 179 -1.00 16.25 4.09
N THR A 180 0.05 16.95 3.69
CA THR A 180 -0.03 18.20 2.91
C THR A 180 0.05 18.03 1.40
N SER A 181 0.08 16.80 0.87
CA SER A 181 0.19 16.60 -0.59
C SER A 181 -0.91 17.35 -1.34
N GLN A 182 -0.50 18.11 -2.35
CA GLN A 182 -1.38 18.94 -3.20
C GLN A 182 -1.76 18.24 -4.51
N LEU A 183 -1.31 17.00 -4.73
CA LEU A 183 -1.61 16.27 -5.95
C LEU A 183 -3.10 15.91 -6.00
N ARG A 184 -3.76 16.36 -7.07
CA ARG A 184 -5.20 16.18 -7.33
C ARG A 184 -5.48 15.52 -8.68
N ASP A 185 -4.45 15.18 -9.43
CA ASP A 185 -4.55 14.52 -10.72
C ASP A 185 -4.56 13.01 -10.54
N PHE A 186 -5.47 12.31 -11.21
CA PHE A 186 -5.62 10.87 -11.09
C PHE A 186 -5.65 10.21 -12.46
N THR A 187 -5.16 8.98 -12.56
CA THR A 187 -5.42 8.15 -13.75
C THR A 187 -6.74 7.40 -13.58
N GLY A 188 -7.36 6.95 -14.69
CA GLY A 188 -8.56 6.11 -14.61
C GLY A 188 -8.37 4.88 -13.70
N ILE A 189 -7.20 4.24 -13.78
CA ILE A 189 -6.83 3.11 -12.90
C ILE A 189 -6.85 3.48 -11.42
N GLN A 190 -6.43 4.71 -11.07
CA GLN A 190 -6.47 5.18 -9.68
C GLN A 190 -7.92 5.40 -9.22
N PHE A 191 -8.80 5.87 -10.09
CA PHE A 191 -10.23 5.96 -9.79
C PHE A 191 -10.90 4.60 -9.62
N ASP A 192 -10.57 3.60 -10.45
CA ASP A 192 -11.06 2.23 -10.28
C ASP A 192 -10.63 1.66 -8.91
N ASN A 193 -9.39 1.94 -8.50
CA ASN A 193 -8.90 1.56 -7.18
C ASN A 193 -9.66 2.28 -6.06
N ILE A 194 -9.92 3.59 -6.20
CA ILE A 194 -10.72 4.37 -5.24
C ILE A 194 -12.10 3.74 -5.10
N MET A 195 -12.79 3.43 -6.21
CA MET A 195 -14.11 2.78 -6.18
C MET A 195 -14.06 1.42 -5.49
N THR A 196 -13.05 0.60 -5.79
CA THR A 196 -12.86 -0.71 -5.15
C THR A 196 -12.60 -0.56 -3.64
N MET A 197 -11.79 0.42 -3.24
CA MET A 197 -11.50 0.72 -1.83
C MET A 197 -12.74 1.26 -1.11
N MET A 198 -13.55 2.11 -1.75
CA MET A 198 -14.80 2.62 -1.19
C MET A 198 -15.85 1.50 -1.04
N GLN A 199 -15.98 0.61 -2.03
CA GLN A 199 -16.82 -0.58 -1.91
C GLN A 199 -16.34 -1.48 -0.77
N ARG A 200 -15.02 -1.68 -0.63
CA ARG A 200 -14.45 -2.41 0.49
C ARG A 200 -14.72 -1.72 1.82
N ALA A 201 -14.58 -0.40 1.92
CA ALA A 201 -14.84 0.37 3.14
C ALA A 201 -16.33 0.38 3.52
N ALA A 202 -17.22 0.46 2.53
CA ALA A 202 -18.67 0.31 2.73
C ALA A 202 -19.02 -1.09 3.25
N ASN A 203 -18.34 -2.12 2.76
CA ASN A 203 -18.51 -3.50 3.21
C ASN A 203 -17.74 -3.83 4.52
N ASN A 204 -16.73 -3.03 4.88
CA ASN A 204 -15.91 -3.15 6.09
C ASN A 204 -16.25 -2.04 7.10
N ARG A 205 -17.54 -1.72 7.28
CA ARG A 205 -17.95 -1.06 8.52
C ARG A 205 -17.57 -2.01 9.66
N PHE A 206 -16.62 -1.61 10.50
CA PHE A 206 -16.26 -2.39 11.66
C PHE A 206 -17.45 -2.35 12.62
N ASP A 207 -18.21 -3.44 12.62
CA ASP A 207 -19.30 -3.61 13.56
C ASP A 207 -18.71 -3.99 14.92
N PHE A 208 -18.27 -2.98 15.67
CA PHE A 208 -17.83 -3.16 17.05
C PHE A 208 -18.98 -3.51 18.00
N SER A 209 -20.23 -3.47 17.53
CA SER A 209 -21.40 -3.99 18.25
C SER A 209 -21.49 -5.51 18.17
N ASN A 210 -20.92 -6.14 17.13
CA ASN A 210 -20.95 -7.59 16.95
C ASN A 210 -19.56 -8.18 16.64
N ILE A 211 -18.76 -8.32 17.69
CA ILE A 211 -17.37 -8.82 17.61
C ILE A 211 -17.30 -10.25 17.05
N ARG A 212 -18.35 -11.07 17.21
CA ARG A 212 -18.39 -12.44 16.64
C ARG A 212 -18.38 -12.44 15.11
N MET A 213 -18.95 -11.40 14.49
CA MET A 213 -19.00 -11.27 13.02
C MET A 213 -17.72 -10.64 12.46
N MET A 214 -16.87 -10.08 13.32
CA MET A 214 -15.60 -9.51 12.90
C MET A 214 -14.60 -10.62 12.53
N PRO A 215 -13.92 -10.53 11.38
CA PRO A 215 -12.89 -11.50 11.01
C PRO A 215 -11.80 -11.65 12.10
N PRO A 216 -11.35 -12.88 12.44
CA PRO A 216 -10.46 -13.11 13.59
C PRO A 216 -9.15 -12.30 13.57
N TYR A 217 -8.59 -12.05 12.38
CA TYR A 217 -7.37 -11.26 12.23
C TYR A 217 -7.59 -9.78 12.59
N LEU A 218 -8.81 -9.25 12.38
CA LEU A 218 -9.18 -7.89 12.75
C LEU A 218 -9.42 -7.78 14.25
N CYS A 219 -10.06 -8.78 14.88
CA CYS A 219 -10.21 -8.82 16.33
C CYS A 219 -8.84 -8.75 17.01
N HIS A 220 -7.89 -9.59 16.58
CA HIS A 220 -6.54 -9.55 17.14
C HIS A 220 -5.80 -8.24 16.86
N TYR A 221 -5.98 -7.65 15.69
CA TYR A 221 -5.35 -6.37 15.36
C TYR A 221 -5.86 -5.25 16.27
N TRP A 222 -7.19 -5.03 16.26
CA TRP A 222 -7.85 -3.90 16.92
C TRP A 222 -8.00 -4.08 18.43
N LEU A 223 -8.35 -5.29 18.88
CA LEU A 223 -8.67 -5.58 20.28
C LEU A 223 -7.55 -6.34 20.98
N GLY A 224 -6.68 -7.01 20.24
CA GLY A 224 -5.65 -7.90 20.80
C GLY A 224 -6.16 -9.31 21.10
N PHE A 225 -7.47 -9.50 21.04
CA PHE A 225 -8.17 -10.73 21.41
C PHE A 225 -8.87 -11.34 20.21
N ASN A 226 -9.15 -12.64 20.27
CA ASN A 226 -10.20 -13.22 19.44
C ASN A 226 -11.59 -12.89 20.03
N ALA A 227 -12.66 -13.22 19.29
CA ALA A 227 -14.01 -12.89 19.73
C ALA A 227 -14.38 -13.52 21.08
N ASP A 228 -14.03 -14.78 21.32
CA ASP A 228 -14.37 -15.49 22.56
C ASP A 228 -13.62 -14.88 23.76
N GLN A 229 -12.31 -14.64 23.62
CA GLN A 229 -11.50 -13.95 24.62
C GLN A 229 -12.03 -12.55 24.97
N PHE A 230 -12.56 -11.83 23.98
CA PHE A 230 -13.18 -10.53 24.20
C PHE A 230 -14.44 -10.66 25.07
N TYR A 231 -15.33 -11.60 24.77
CA TYR A 231 -16.54 -11.81 25.56
C TYR A 231 -16.24 -12.38 26.96
N ASP A 232 -15.22 -13.24 27.10
CA ASP A 232 -14.76 -13.71 28.39
C ASP A 232 -14.28 -12.55 29.27
N LEU A 233 -13.52 -11.61 28.69
CA LEU A 233 -13.09 -10.39 29.39
C LEU A 233 -14.28 -9.50 29.76
N LEU A 234 -15.20 -9.28 28.82
CA LEU A 234 -16.40 -8.46 29.06
C LEU A 234 -17.24 -9.04 30.21
N ASN A 235 -17.47 -10.36 30.22
CA ASN A 235 -18.21 -11.05 31.27
C ASN A 235 -17.47 -11.07 32.61
N SER A 236 -16.14 -10.94 32.60
CA SER A 236 -15.32 -10.84 33.81
C SER A 236 -15.39 -9.45 34.48
N ILE A 237 -16.03 -8.46 33.84
CA ILE A 237 -16.17 -7.09 34.35
C ILE A 237 -17.67 -6.71 34.44
N PRO A 238 -18.44 -7.32 35.36
CA PRO A 238 -19.89 -7.10 35.45
C PRO A 238 -20.26 -5.64 35.71
N ASN A 239 -19.48 -4.93 36.52
CA ASN A 239 -19.69 -3.50 36.80
C ASN A 239 -19.68 -2.62 35.54
N LEU A 240 -18.95 -3.03 34.49
CA LEU A 240 -18.92 -2.27 33.24
C LEU A 240 -20.27 -2.34 32.53
N ALA A 241 -20.91 -3.52 32.53
CA ALA A 241 -22.25 -3.73 31.98
C ALA A 241 -23.33 -2.99 32.77
N GLU A 242 -23.16 -2.87 34.09
CA GLU A 242 -24.12 -2.20 34.97
C GLU A 242 -24.04 -0.67 34.88
N GLN A 243 -22.84 -0.11 34.73
CA GLN A 243 -22.61 1.34 34.85
C GLN A 243 -22.45 2.05 33.51
N VAL A 244 -22.11 1.34 32.44
CA VAL A 244 -21.79 1.95 31.14
C VAL A 244 -22.77 1.46 30.07
N PRO A 245 -23.55 2.36 29.44
CA PRO A 245 -24.40 2.00 28.32
C PRO A 245 -23.51 1.47 27.17
N ASN A 246 -23.94 0.37 26.54
CA ASN A 246 -23.18 -0.30 25.50
C ASN A 246 -21.77 -0.71 25.95
N ALA A 247 -21.64 -1.34 27.13
CA ALA A 247 -20.38 -1.80 27.71
C ALA A 247 -19.44 -2.53 26.74
N SER A 248 -19.97 -3.34 25.82
CA SER A 248 -19.18 -3.98 24.75
C SER A 248 -18.45 -2.96 23.87
N ILE A 249 -19.16 -1.91 23.44
CA ILE A 249 -18.59 -0.85 22.59
C ILE A 249 -17.62 0.00 23.38
N ALA A 250 -17.96 0.36 24.63
CA ALA A 250 -17.07 1.08 25.51
C ALA A 250 -15.74 0.32 25.73
N LEU A 251 -15.82 -1.00 25.95
CA LEU A 251 -14.65 -1.86 26.05
C LEU A 251 -13.86 -1.89 24.74
N CYS A 252 -14.53 -1.96 23.58
CA CYS A 252 -13.86 -1.88 22.28
C CYS A 252 -13.11 -0.56 22.10
N ILE A 253 -13.74 0.57 22.41
CA ILE A 253 -13.10 1.90 22.32
C ILE A 253 -11.87 1.94 23.20
N TYR A 254 -11.98 1.47 24.44
CA TYR A 254 -10.87 1.42 25.39
C TYR A 254 -9.72 0.54 24.89
N LEU A 255 -10.01 -0.68 24.43
CA LEU A 255 -8.99 -1.60 23.94
C LEU A 255 -8.30 -1.07 22.67
N VAL A 256 -9.07 -0.48 21.75
CA VAL A 256 -8.51 0.17 20.56
C VAL A 256 -7.61 1.34 20.98
N LYS A 257 -8.08 2.22 21.89
CA LYS A 257 -7.29 3.36 22.42
C LYS A 257 -5.94 2.89 22.98
N VAL A 258 -5.96 1.89 23.85
CA VAL A 258 -4.76 1.37 24.52
C VAL A 258 -3.80 0.72 23.52
N ARG A 259 -4.32 0.04 22.50
CA ARG A 259 -3.49 -0.68 21.53
C ARG A 259 -2.92 0.18 20.42
N THR A 260 -3.70 1.13 19.90
CA THR A 260 -3.31 1.94 18.75
C THR A 260 -2.74 3.29 19.13
N GLY A 261 -3.01 3.77 20.35
CA GLY A 261 -2.66 5.13 20.76
C GLY A 261 -3.45 6.22 20.00
N ASP A 262 -4.51 5.84 19.29
CA ASP A 262 -5.26 6.75 18.42
C ASP A 262 -5.86 7.91 19.22
N SER A 263 -5.88 9.11 18.63
CA SER A 263 -6.50 10.29 19.27
C SER A 263 -8.01 10.09 19.46
N ASN A 264 -8.62 10.88 20.35
CA ASN A 264 -10.06 10.76 20.63
C ASN A 264 -10.90 11.09 19.38
N GLU A 265 -10.43 12.02 18.55
CA GLU A 265 -11.06 12.38 17.28
C GLU A 265 -11.05 11.20 16.30
N ARG A 266 -9.95 10.46 16.26
CA ARG A 266 -9.82 9.28 15.38
C ARG A 266 -10.68 8.11 15.86
N LEU A 267 -10.74 7.89 17.18
CA LEU A 267 -11.66 6.90 17.75
C LEU A 267 -13.11 7.30 17.52
N ALA A 268 -13.47 8.56 17.73
CA ALA A 268 -14.80 9.05 17.39
C ALA A 268 -15.12 8.70 15.92
N THR A 269 -14.22 8.97 14.99
CA THR A 269 -14.48 8.66 13.57
C THR A 269 -14.59 7.16 13.25
N LEU A 270 -13.88 6.29 13.98
CA LEU A 270 -13.98 4.83 13.87
C LEU A 270 -15.31 4.29 14.42
N PHE A 271 -15.84 4.92 15.48
CA PHE A 271 -17.04 4.48 16.19
C PHE A 271 -18.30 5.32 15.87
N ILE A 272 -18.20 6.41 15.11
CA ILE A 272 -19.29 7.36 14.76
C ILE A 272 -20.40 6.74 13.89
N ASN A 273 -20.17 5.58 13.28
CA ASN A 273 -21.25 4.85 12.58
C ASN A 273 -22.13 4.00 13.52
N LEU A 274 -21.98 4.16 14.84
CA LEU A 274 -22.79 3.55 15.88
C LEU A 274 -23.65 4.64 16.52
N GLU A 275 -24.57 5.21 15.76
CA GLU A 275 -25.56 6.14 16.30
C GLU A 275 -26.97 5.55 16.27
N PRO A 276 -27.86 6.07 17.13
CA PRO A 276 -28.78 5.28 17.93
C PRO A 276 -30.13 5.11 17.24
N LEU A 277 -30.75 3.96 17.48
CA LEU A 277 -32.21 3.82 17.54
C LEU A 277 -32.53 3.10 18.84
#